data_AF-A0A0B1TP01-F1
#
_entry.id   AF-A0A0B1TP01-F1
#
_cell.length_a   1.000
_cell.length_b   1.000
_cell.length_c   1.000
_cell.angle_alpha   90.00
_cell.angle_beta   90.00
_cell.angle_gamma   90.00
#
_symmetry.space_group_name_H-M   'P 1'
#
loop_
_entity.id
_entity.type
_entity.pdbx_description
1 polymer ?
#
loop_
_entity_poly.entity_id
_entity_poly.type
_entity_poly.pdbx_seq_one_letter_code
_entity_poly.pdbx_strand_id
1 'polypeptide(L)'
;MAPSHQIHKSVLQQVRHPHDTMTYLWRAHNIVNNRLHGDPTEDPQFTKMQFPPPFLCPTCHSGGQFSRRQVRNFLLRYYGSIKPHNRLADRRLAFF
;
A
#
# COMPACT_ATOMS: atom_id res chain seq x y z
N MET A 1 -11.81 3.50 20.91
CA MET A 1 -11.19 2.40 20.13
C MET A 1 -12.26 1.67 19.33
N ALA A 2 -12.22 1.68 18.00
CA ALA A 2 -13.07 0.80 17.20
C ALA A 2 -12.47 -0.62 17.19
N PRO A 3 -13.27 -1.68 17.41
CA PRO A 3 -12.76 -3.04 17.56
C PRO A 3 -12.24 -3.60 16.23
N SER A 4 -11.09 -4.27 16.29
CA SER A 4 -10.35 -4.85 15.15
C SER A 4 -11.17 -5.85 14.29
N HIS A 5 -12.29 -6.35 14.81
CA HIS A 5 -13.17 -7.31 14.13
C HIS A 5 -14.09 -6.72 13.05
N GLN A 6 -14.30 -5.40 12.98
CA GLN A 6 -15.19 -4.80 11.97
C GLN A 6 -14.53 -4.58 10.60
N ILE A 7 -13.19 -4.52 10.54
CA ILE A 7 -12.46 -4.27 9.28
C ILE A 7 -12.61 -5.44 8.30
N HIS A 8 -12.76 -6.67 8.81
CA HIS A 8 -12.77 -7.87 7.98
C HIS A 8 -14.04 -8.03 7.13
N LYS A 9 -15.22 -7.66 7.63
CA LYS A 9 -16.48 -7.89 6.89
C LYS A 9 -16.83 -6.77 5.91
N SER A 10 -16.63 -5.50 6.27
CA SER A 10 -17.06 -4.37 5.45
C SER A 10 -16.15 -4.12 4.24
N VAL A 11 -14.85 -4.41 4.40
CA VAL A 11 -13.88 -4.09 3.37
C VAL A 11 -13.85 -5.23 2.31
N LEU A 12 -13.92 -6.51 2.70
CA LEU A 12 -13.88 -7.66 1.77
C LEU A 12 -15.08 -7.69 0.81
N GLN A 13 -16.24 -7.20 1.25
CA GLN A 13 -17.45 -7.11 0.42
C GLN A 13 -17.30 -6.15 -0.78
N GLN A 14 -16.26 -5.32 -0.82
CA GLN A 14 -16.01 -4.36 -1.90
C GLN A 14 -15.16 -4.91 -3.05
N VAL A 15 -14.62 -6.13 -2.95
CA VAL A 15 -13.85 -6.75 -4.04
C VAL A 15 -14.80 -7.47 -4.97
N ARG A 16 -15.22 -6.80 -6.05
CA ARG A 16 -16.11 -7.38 -7.08
C ARG A 16 -15.33 -7.90 -8.28
N HIS A 17 -14.16 -7.31 -8.55
CA HIS A 17 -13.29 -7.73 -9.63
C HIS A 17 -11.85 -7.90 -9.14
N PRO A 18 -11.02 -8.73 -9.81
CA PRO A 18 -9.62 -8.93 -9.43
C PRO A 18 -8.83 -7.62 -9.30
N HIS A 19 -9.15 -6.63 -10.15
CA HIS A 19 -8.51 -5.31 -10.14
C HIS A 19 -8.87 -4.44 -8.91
N ASP A 20 -9.93 -4.78 -8.18
CA ASP A 20 -10.32 -4.08 -6.96
C ASP A 20 -9.48 -4.51 -5.77
N THR A 21 -8.91 -5.72 -5.80
CA THR A 21 -8.11 -6.30 -4.71
C THR A 21 -6.94 -5.41 -4.31
N MET A 22 -6.23 -4.84 -5.29
CA MET A 22 -5.12 -3.91 -5.04
C MET A 22 -5.60 -2.66 -4.30
N THR A 23 -6.74 -2.10 -4.70
CA THR A 23 -7.31 -0.90 -4.08
C THR A 23 -7.87 -1.22 -2.68
N TYR A 24 -8.43 -2.41 -2.50
CA TYR A 24 -8.88 -2.94 -1.22
C TYR A 24 -7.74 -3.04 -0.22
N LEU A 25 -6.65 -3.72 -0.58
CA LEU A 25 -5.47 -3.89 0.28
C LEU A 25 -4.85 -2.54 0.63
N TRP A 26 -4.75 -1.64 -0.35
CA TRP A 26 -4.29 -0.27 -0.13
C TRP A 26 -5.14 0.48 0.91
N ARG A 27 -6.48 0.42 0.82
CA ARG A 27 -7.37 1.03 1.81
C ARG A 27 -7.19 0.42 3.19
N ALA A 28 -7.16 -0.91 3.27
CA ALA A 28 -6.98 -1.62 4.53
C ALA A 28 -5.65 -1.24 5.21
N HIS A 29 -4.55 -1.19 4.45
CA HIS A 29 -3.26 -0.70 4.96
C HIS A 29 -3.33 0.73 5.47
N ASN A 30 -4.02 1.63 4.76
CA ASN A 30 -4.16 3.02 5.19
C ASN A 30 -5.01 3.20 6.46
N ILE A 31 -6.02 2.34 6.67
CA ILE A 31 -6.76 2.28 7.94
C ILE A 31 -5.82 1.87 9.08
N VAL A 32 -4.99 0.85 8.86
CA VAL A 32 -4.00 0.39 9.86
C VAL A 32 -2.94 1.46 10.12
N ASN A 33 -2.42 2.12 9.08
CA ASN A 33 -1.46 3.22 9.24
C ASN A 33 -2.05 4.36 10.07
N ASN A 34 -3.31 4.73 9.84
CA ASN A 34 -3.96 5.76 10.66
C ASN A 34 -4.13 5.32 12.13
N ARG A 35 -4.45 4.05 12.36
CA ARG A 35 -4.59 3.51 13.72
C ARG A 35 -3.26 3.47 14.47
N LEU A 36 -2.16 3.15 13.78
CA LEU A 36 -0.83 2.96 14.37
C LEU A 36 0.03 4.23 14.41
N HIS A 37 -0.45 5.34 13.83
CA HIS A 37 0.26 6.61 13.85
C HIS A 37 0.42 7.12 15.29
N GLY A 38 1.66 7.30 15.74
CA GLY A 38 1.99 7.72 17.11
C GLY A 38 1.87 6.61 18.15
N ASP A 39 1.71 5.34 17.74
CA ASP A 39 1.70 4.21 18.67
C ASP A 39 3.10 4.00 19.30
N PRO A 40 3.21 3.59 20.58
CA PRO A 40 4.52 3.36 21.21
C PRO A 40 5.39 2.30 20.53
N THR A 41 4.79 1.43 19.72
CA THR A 41 5.48 0.40 18.92
C THR A 41 5.92 0.90 17.54
N GLU A 42 5.57 2.14 17.19
CA GLU A 42 5.95 2.77 15.92
C GLU A 42 7.46 3.04 15.89
N ASP A 43 8.11 2.66 14.78
CA ASP A 43 9.50 3.02 14.53
C ASP A 43 9.61 4.53 14.28
N PRO A 44 10.37 5.29 15.09
CA PRO A 44 10.51 6.74 14.92
C PRO A 44 11.10 7.17 13.58
N GLN A 45 11.88 6.30 12.92
CA GLN A 45 12.45 6.58 11.60
C GLN A 45 11.43 6.33 10.48
N PHE A 46 10.39 5.53 10.73
CA PHE A 46 9.40 5.09 9.73
C PHE A 46 7.97 5.27 10.25
N THR A 47 7.63 6.52 10.54
CA THR A 47 6.29 6.90 10.98
C THR A 47 5.23 6.52 9.95
N LYS A 48 4.10 6.00 10.43
CA LYS A 48 2.96 5.58 9.64
C LYS A 48 2.27 6.82 9.09
N MET A 49 2.33 6.96 7.77
CA MET A 49 1.62 7.99 7.01
C MET A 49 0.57 7.34 6.11
N GLN A 50 -0.40 8.14 5.68
CA GLN A 50 -1.27 7.72 4.58
C GLN A 50 -0.45 7.54 3.30
N PHE A 51 -0.50 6.34 2.73
CA PHE A 51 0.24 5.96 1.55
C PHE A 51 -0.59 6.17 0.27
N PRO A 52 -0.01 6.61 -0.86
CA PRO A 52 1.31 7.20 -0.94
C PRO A 52 1.36 8.59 -0.29
N PRO A 53 2.45 8.94 0.40
CA PRO A 53 2.68 10.31 0.84
C PRO A 53 2.88 11.24 -0.38
N PRO A 54 2.64 12.56 -0.22
CA PRO A 54 2.73 13.52 -1.33
C PRO A 54 4.06 13.50 -2.07
N PHE A 55 5.19 13.26 -1.39
CA PHE A 55 6.50 13.21 -2.03
C PHE A 55 6.69 11.99 -2.96
N LEU A 56 5.97 10.88 -2.74
CA LEU A 56 6.00 9.72 -3.65
C LEU A 56 4.97 9.86 -4.78
N CYS A 57 3.85 10.53 -4.53
CA CYS A 57 2.83 10.76 -5.54
C CYS A 57 2.13 12.11 -5.32
N PRO A 58 2.67 13.21 -5.85
CA PRO A 58 2.08 14.54 -5.69
C PRO A 58 0.67 14.64 -6.28
N THR A 59 0.40 13.86 -7.33
CA THR A 59 -0.90 13.87 -8.02
C THR A 59 -1.94 12.92 -7.39
N CYS A 60 -1.56 12.14 -6.37
CA CYS A 60 -2.48 11.21 -5.72
C CYS A 60 -3.44 11.91 -4.75
N HIS A 61 -3.14 13.14 -4.33
CA HIS A 61 -3.95 13.95 -3.43
C HIS A 61 -4.59 15.10 -4.21
N SER A 62 -5.92 15.22 -4.14
CA SER A 62 -6.67 16.31 -4.76
C SER A 62 -7.71 16.81 -3.75
N GLY A 63 -7.63 18.09 -3.38
CA GLY A 63 -8.56 18.69 -2.40
C GLY A 63 -8.54 18.01 -1.02
N GLY A 64 -7.39 17.50 -0.58
CA GLY A 64 -7.27 16.78 0.70
C GLY A 64 -7.79 15.33 0.68
N GLN A 65 -8.14 14.81 -0.49
CA GLN A 65 -8.64 13.44 -0.66
C GLN A 65 -7.81 12.67 -1.70
N PHE A 66 -7.79 11.34 -1.59
CA PHE A 66 -7.10 10.49 -2.55
C PHE A 66 -7.86 10.39 -3.88
N SER A 67 -7.17 10.71 -4.98
CA SER A 67 -7.66 10.42 -6.33
C SER A 67 -7.51 8.93 -6.64
N ARG A 68 -8.63 8.18 -6.64
CA ARG A 68 -8.65 6.73 -6.90
C ARG A 68 -7.90 6.34 -8.17
N ARG A 69 -8.04 7.13 -9.24
CA ARG A 69 -7.38 6.88 -10.53
C ARG A 69 -5.86 7.03 -10.42
N GLN A 70 -5.39 8.12 -9.82
CA GLN A 70 -3.97 8.41 -9.69
C GLN A 70 -3.29 7.41 -8.75
N VAL A 71 -3.95 7.06 -7.63
CA VAL A 71 -3.49 6.02 -6.71
C VAL A 71 -3.36 4.68 -7.42
N ARG A 72 -4.39 4.22 -8.15
CA ARG A 72 -4.33 2.94 -8.88
C ARG A 72 -3.14 2.90 -9.85
N ASN A 73 -2.94 3.97 -10.62
CA ASN A 73 -1.83 4.06 -11.56
C ASN A 73 -0.47 4.08 -10.85
N PHE A 74 -0.38 4.76 -9.70
CA PHE A 74 0.81 4.74 -8.87
C PHE A 74 1.11 3.33 -8.35
N LEU A 75 0.13 2.63 -7.77
CA LEU A 75 0.32 1.29 -7.18
C LEU A 75 0.78 0.28 -8.22
N LEU A 76 0.20 0.29 -9.43
CA LEU A 76 0.62 -0.58 -10.53
C LEU A 76 2.08 -0.35 -10.92
N ARG A 77 2.53 0.91 -10.99
CA ARG A 77 3.94 1.22 -11.28
C ARG A 77 4.86 0.85 -10.13
N TYR A 78 4.52 1.28 -8.91
CA TYR A 78 5.34 1.11 -7.71
C TYR A 78 5.60 -0.37 -7.39
N TYR A 79 4.54 -1.18 -7.36
CA TYR A 79 4.68 -2.62 -7.11
C TYR A 79 5.09 -3.41 -8.35
N GLY A 80 4.80 -2.91 -9.56
CA GLY A 80 5.28 -3.52 -10.80
C GLY A 80 6.79 -3.38 -11.04
N SER A 81 7.42 -2.36 -10.44
CA SER A 81 8.88 -2.19 -10.51
C SER A 81 9.66 -3.05 -9.52
N ILE A 82 8.99 -3.73 -8.57
CA ILE A 82 9.66 -4.62 -7.63
C ILE A 82 10.17 -5.84 -8.40
N LYS A 83 11.49 -6.00 -8.42
CA LYS A 83 12.14 -7.15 -9.04
C LYS A 83 12.07 -8.34 -8.08
N PRO A 84 11.48 -9.48 -8.48
CA PRO A 84 11.55 -10.68 -7.66
C PRO A 84 13.02 -11.12 -7.57
N HIS A 85 13.49 -11.47 -6.37
CA HIS A 85 14.80 -12.09 -6.22
C HIS A 85 14.77 -13.46 -6.91
N ASN A 86 15.44 -13.55 -8.05
CA ASN A 86 15.53 -14.78 -8.83
C ASN A 86 16.89 -15.43 -8.58
N ARG A 87 16.96 -16.38 -7.63
CA ARG A 87 18.17 -17.17 -7.35
C ARG A 87 18.74 -17.87 -8.59
N LEU A 88 17.91 -18.15 -9.61
CA LEU A 88 18.36 -18.79 -10.86
C LEU A 88 19.00 -17.80 -11.84
N ALA A 89 18.62 -16.52 -11.79
CA ALA A 89 19.26 -15.48 -12.60
C ALA A 89 20.65 -15.11 -12.06
N ASP A 90 20.82 -15.13 -10.74
CA ASP A 90 22.10 -14.84 -10.07
C ASP A 90 23.17 -15.90 -10.38
N ARG A 91 22.78 -17.18 -10.49
CA ARG A 91 23.72 -18.27 -10.81
C ARG A 91 24.27 -18.24 -12.24
N ARG A 92 23.64 -17.52 -13.18
CA ARG A 92 24.20 -17.35 -14.55
C ARG A 92 25.34 -16.33 -14.59
N LEU A 93 25.44 -15.44 -13.60
CA LEU A 93 26.50 -14.44 -13.50
C LEU A 93 27.69 -14.90 -12.65
N ALA A 94 27.57 -16.05 -11.98
CA ALA A 94 28.62 -16.63 -11.13
C ALA A 94 29.57 -17.60 -11.88
N PHE A 95 29.47 -17.70 -13.21
CA PHE A 95 30.30 -18.57 -14.06
C PHE A 95 31.08 -17.81 -15.14
N PHE A 96 31.34 -16.52 -14.94
CA PHE A 96 32.34 -15.75 -15.68
C PHE A 96 33.34 -15.15 -14.70
#